data_AF-A0A5P9JYC8-F1
#
_entry.id   AF-A0A5P9JYC8-F1
#
_cell.length_a   1.000
_cell.length_b   1.000
_cell.length_c   1.000
_cell.angle_alpha   90.00
_cell.angle_beta   90.00
_cell.angle_gamma   90.00
#
_symmetry.space_group_name_H-M   'P 1'
#
loop_
_entity.id
_entity.type
_entity.pdbx_description
1 polymer ?
#
loop_
_entity_poly.entity_id
_entity_poly.type
_entity_poly.pdbx_seq_one_letter_code
_entity_poly.pdbx_strand_id
1 'polypeptide(L)'
;MPERRGTMGGLGLIGIVLFGAASVAFYRINDRIVWDVCRRENRPYRQDWTLSLYWQWRTLRGWYADARRAGLLWPRTLATAAVVLTFVGSVAAGILAGLPG
;
A
#
# COMPACT_ATOMS: atom_id res chain seq x y z
N MET A 1 26.66 -10.89 31.16
CA MET A 1 25.38 -10.53 30.52
C MET A 1 25.65 -10.18 29.06
N PRO A 2 25.28 -11.00 28.07
CA PRO A 2 25.41 -10.60 26.68
C PRO A 2 24.13 -9.86 26.23
N GLU A 3 24.29 -8.61 25.79
CA GLU A 3 23.29 -7.86 25.06
C GLU A 3 22.84 -8.66 23.83
N ARG A 4 21.57 -9.06 23.79
CA ARG A 4 20.94 -9.49 22.53
C ARG A 4 20.76 -8.24 21.66
N ARG A 5 21.76 -7.90 20.84
CA ARG A 5 21.52 -7.07 19.66
C ARG A 5 20.61 -7.87 18.74
N GLY A 6 19.33 -7.52 18.73
CA GLY A 6 18.36 -8.02 17.76
C GLY A 6 18.78 -7.56 16.38
N THR A 7 19.60 -8.35 15.69
CA THR A 7 19.84 -8.17 14.27
C THR A 7 18.55 -8.53 13.55
N MET A 8 17.96 -7.54 12.88
CA MET A 8 16.86 -7.76 11.97
C MET A 8 17.36 -8.75 10.90
N GLY A 9 16.93 -10.01 10.96
CA GLY A 9 17.38 -11.04 10.03
C GLY A 9 17.15 -10.62 8.58
N GLY A 10 17.97 -11.08 7.64
CA GLY A 10 17.88 -10.67 6.22
C GLY A 10 16.49 -10.78 5.60
N LEU A 11 15.68 -11.74 6.07
CA LEU A 11 14.26 -11.90 5.70
C LEU A 11 13.37 -10.72 6.14
N GLY A 12 13.63 -10.12 7.30
CA GLY A 12 12.91 -8.94 7.79
C GLY A 12 13.23 -7.68 6.98
N LEU A 13 14.49 -7.52 6.58
CA LEU A 13 14.93 -6.43 5.69
C LEU A 13 14.30 -6.55 4.30
N ILE A 14 14.27 -7.76 3.73
CA ILE A 14 13.60 -8.05 2.46
C ILE A 14 12.10 -7.74 2.56
N GLY A 15 11.45 -8.16 3.65
CA GLY A 15 10.03 -7.88 3.91
C GLY A 15 9.73 -6.37 3.91
N ILE A 16 10.56 -5.56 4.59
CA ILE A 16 10.41 -4.11 4.61
C ILE A 16 10.57 -3.50 3.22
N VAL A 17 11.59 -3.90 2.47
CA VAL A 17 11.83 -3.37 1.12
C VAL A 17 10.66 -3.72 0.19
N LEU A 18 10.17 -4.95 0.24
CA LEU A 18 9.02 -5.39 -0.55
C LEU A 18 7.74 -4.63 -0.17
N PHE A 19 7.50 -4.44 1.13
CA PHE A 19 6.37 -3.65 1.62
C PHE A 19 6.45 -2.19 1.17
N GLY A 20 7.63 -1.58 1.25
CA GLY A 20 7.88 -0.22 0.78
C GLY A 20 7.61 -0.07 -0.72
N ALA A 21 8.16 -0.98 -1.54
CA ALA A 21 7.94 -0.99 -2.99
C ALA A 21 6.45 -1.18 -3.35
N ALA A 22 5.76 -2.11 -2.69
CA ALA A 22 4.34 -2.35 -2.87
C ALA A 22 3.49 -1.12 -2.49
N SER A 23 3.86 -0.44 -1.39
CA SER A 23 3.20 0.78 -0.93
C SER A 23 3.36 1.93 -1.94
N VAL A 24 4.55 2.11 -2.52
CA VAL A 24 4.81 3.11 -3.56
C VAL A 24 4.02 2.80 -4.83
N ALA A 25 3.97 1.54 -5.25
CA ALA A 25 3.18 1.12 -6.40
C ALA A 25 1.68 1.38 -6.17
N PHE A 26 1.18 1.03 -4.99
CA PHE A 26 -0.20 1.30 -4.58
C PHE A 26 -0.52 2.80 -4.58
N TYR A 27 0.38 3.63 -4.05
CA TYR A 27 0.25 5.09 -4.08
C TYR A 27 0.12 5.60 -5.52
N ARG A 28 1.03 5.22 -6.42
CA ARG A 28 1.01 5.68 -7.82
C ARG A 28 -0.24 5.28 -8.58
N ILE A 29 -0.79 4.09 -8.28
CA ILE A 29 -2.05 3.64 -8.88
C ILE A 29 -3.21 4.51 -8.38
N ASN A 30 -3.28 4.78 -7.07
CA ASN A 30 -4.32 5.65 -6.52
C ASN A 30 -4.19 7.08 -7.06
N ASP A 31 -2.97 7.62 -7.14
CA ASP A 31 -2.66 8.94 -7.69
C ASP A 31 -3.21 9.10 -9.13
N ARG A 32 -3.00 8.09 -9.98
CA ARG A 32 -3.57 8.07 -11.34
C ARG A 32 -5.11 8.01 -11.35
N ILE A 33 -5.72 7.30 -10.42
CA ILE A 33 -7.18 7.23 -10.31
C ILE A 33 -7.74 8.58 -9.85
N VAL A 34 -7.09 9.24 -8.87
CA VAL A 34 -7.44 10.59 -8.43
C VAL A 34 -7.33 11.57 -9.61
N TRP A 35 -6.24 11.51 -10.37
CA TRP A 35 -6.04 12.35 -11.55
C TRP A 35 -7.16 12.15 -12.59
N ASP A 36 -7.49 10.90 -12.91
CA ASP A 36 -8.56 10.56 -13.86
C ASP A 36 -9.93 11.08 -13.39
N VAL A 37 -10.25 10.93 -12.11
CA VAL A 37 -11.49 11.48 -11.54
C VAL A 37 -11.49 13.01 -11.56
N CYS A 38 -10.38 13.67 -11.15
CA CYS A 38 -10.27 15.12 -11.20
C CYS A 38 -10.46 15.66 -12.63
N ARG A 39 -9.85 14.99 -13.62
CA ARG A 39 -10.01 15.31 -15.04
C ARG A 39 -11.46 15.20 -15.50
N ARG A 40 -12.18 14.14 -15.11
CA ARG A 40 -13.60 13.94 -15.46
C ARG A 40 -14.53 14.93 -14.78
N GLU A 41 -14.25 15.26 -13.51
CA GLU A 41 -15.07 16.18 -12.72
C GLU A 41 -14.68 17.65 -12.93
N ASN A 42 -13.75 17.94 -13.85
CA ASN A 42 -13.19 19.27 -14.11
C ASN A 42 -12.71 19.99 -12.83
N ARG A 43 -12.05 19.22 -11.94
CA ARG A 43 -11.48 19.71 -10.68
C ARG A 43 -9.96 19.86 -10.79
N PRO A 44 -9.36 20.85 -10.11
CA PRO A 44 -7.91 20.96 -10.05
C PRO A 44 -7.32 19.69 -9.41
N TYR A 45 -6.25 19.18 -9.97
CA TYR A 45 -5.52 18.04 -9.43
C TYR A 45 -4.37 18.52 -8.53
N ARG A 46 -4.23 17.95 -7.34
CA ARG A 46 -3.03 18.11 -6.49
C ARG A 46 -2.56 16.74 -6.02
N GLN A 47 -1.25 16.51 -5.99
CA GLN A 47 -0.69 15.20 -5.65
C GLN A 47 -0.93 14.80 -4.18
N ASP A 48 -1.03 15.76 -3.26
CA ASP A 48 -1.33 15.54 -1.85
C ASP A 48 -2.76 15.04 -1.60
N TRP A 49 -3.64 15.17 -2.58
CA TRP A 49 -5.03 14.73 -2.47
C TRP A 49 -5.16 13.23 -2.28
N THR A 50 -4.26 12.44 -2.85
CA THR A 50 -4.26 10.98 -2.69
C THR A 50 -4.17 10.56 -1.22
N LEU A 51 -3.62 11.41 -0.34
CA LEU A 51 -3.53 11.20 1.11
C LEU A 51 -4.63 11.90 1.91
N SER A 52 -5.49 12.70 1.28
CA SER A 52 -6.52 13.45 2.00
C SER A 52 -7.66 12.56 2.48
N LEU A 53 -8.26 12.93 3.60
CA LEU A 53 -9.39 12.20 4.19
C LEU A 53 -10.55 12.04 3.20
N TYR A 54 -10.79 13.06 2.37
CA TYR A 54 -11.81 13.01 1.33
C TYR A 54 -11.56 11.87 0.34
N TRP A 55 -10.33 11.71 -0.14
CA TRP A 55 -10.00 10.65 -1.11
C TRP A 55 -9.86 9.28 -0.47
N GLN A 56 -9.46 9.19 0.80
CA GLN A 56 -9.53 7.95 1.56
C GLN A 56 -10.98 7.48 1.71
N TRP A 57 -11.89 8.38 2.09
CA TRP A 57 -13.31 8.06 2.20
C TRP A 57 -13.93 7.71 0.84
N ARG A 58 -13.64 8.48 -0.20
CA ARG A 58 -14.15 8.21 -1.56
C ARG A 58 -13.63 6.89 -2.10
N THR A 59 -12.36 6.58 -1.83
CA THR A 59 -11.77 5.27 -2.10
C THR A 59 -12.59 4.19 -1.42
N LEU A 60 -12.89 4.28 -0.13
CA LEU A 60 -13.69 3.25 0.54
C LEU A 60 -15.10 3.08 -0.06
N ARG A 61 -15.73 4.17 -0.53
CA ARG A 61 -17.13 4.16 -0.96
C ARG A 61 -17.36 3.89 -2.46
N GLY A 62 -16.40 4.24 -3.33
CA GLY A 62 -16.58 4.25 -4.79
C GLY A 62 -15.40 3.72 -5.60
N TRP A 63 -14.36 3.20 -4.95
CA TRP A 63 -13.10 2.85 -5.62
C TRP A 63 -13.24 1.88 -6.79
N TYR A 64 -14.16 0.91 -6.72
CA TYR A 64 -14.29 -0.10 -7.77
C TYR A 64 -14.70 0.53 -9.11
N ALA A 65 -15.69 1.41 -9.10
CA ALA A 65 -16.17 2.10 -10.29
C ALA A 65 -15.10 3.07 -10.84
N ASP A 66 -14.46 3.83 -9.96
CA ASP A 66 -13.41 4.78 -10.36
C ASP A 66 -12.18 4.05 -10.91
N ALA A 67 -11.74 2.95 -10.30
CA ALA A 67 -10.62 2.13 -10.78
C ALA A 67 -10.94 1.39 -12.08
N ARG A 68 -12.18 0.90 -12.24
CA ARG A 68 -12.63 0.26 -13.49
C ARG A 68 -12.65 1.24 -14.65
N ARG A 69 -13.18 2.45 -14.43
CA ARG A 69 -13.21 3.50 -15.47
C ARG A 69 -11.83 4.00 -15.85
N ALA A 70 -10.90 4.05 -14.89
CA ALA A 70 -9.50 4.38 -15.14
C ALA A 70 -8.70 3.24 -15.81
N GLY A 71 -9.29 2.06 -16.01
CA GLY A 71 -8.57 0.87 -16.52
C GLY A 71 -7.53 0.32 -15.54
N LEU A 72 -7.57 0.73 -14.27
CA LEU A 72 -6.58 0.42 -13.24
C LEU A 72 -7.10 -0.55 -12.17
N LEU A 73 -8.26 -1.17 -12.39
CA LEU A 73 -8.85 -2.11 -11.43
C LEU A 73 -7.90 -3.27 -11.10
N TRP A 74 -7.41 -3.98 -12.12
CA TRP A 74 -6.49 -5.10 -11.94
C TRP A 74 -5.16 -4.69 -11.28
N PRO A 75 -4.44 -3.66 -11.78
CA PRO A 75 -3.25 -3.14 -11.12
C PRO A 75 -3.48 -2.79 -9.65
N ARG A 76 -4.60 -2.14 -9.34
CA ARG A 76 -4.94 -1.75 -7.97
C ARG A 76 -5.16 -2.95 -7.07
N THR A 77 -5.95 -3.93 -7.52
CA THR A 77 -6.20 -5.16 -6.76
C THR A 77 -4.91 -5.93 -6.49
N LEU A 78 -4.03 -6.05 -7.48
CA LEU A 78 -2.72 -6.68 -7.33
C LEU A 78 -1.84 -5.93 -6.33
N ALA A 79 -1.78 -4.60 -6.41
CA ALA A 79 -1.02 -3.79 -5.48
C ALA A 79 -1.58 -3.89 -4.04
N THR A 80 -2.90 -3.88 -3.86
CA THR A 80 -3.53 -4.10 -2.56
C THR A 80 -3.20 -5.49 -2.00
N ALA A 81 -3.33 -6.53 -2.82
CA ALA A 81 -2.97 -7.90 -2.41
C ALA A 81 -1.49 -7.99 -2.03
N ALA A 82 -0.59 -7.38 -2.80
CA ALA A 82 0.83 -7.35 -2.49
C ALA A 82 1.13 -6.64 -1.16
N VAL A 83 0.50 -5.49 -0.90
CA VAL A 83 0.63 -4.77 0.38
C VAL A 83 0.11 -5.62 1.54
N VAL A 84 -1.06 -6.25 1.40
CA VAL A 84 -1.64 -7.10 2.45
C VAL A 84 -0.76 -8.33 2.72
N LEU A 85 -0.29 -9.01 1.67
CA LEU A 85 0.57 -10.19 1.80
C LEU A 85 1.93 -9.84 2.40
N THR A 86 2.54 -8.74 1.98
CA THR A 86 3.83 -8.29 2.54
C THR A 86 3.67 -7.80 3.98
N PHE A 87 2.55 -7.16 4.33
CA PHE A 87 2.25 -6.76 5.71
C PHE A 87 2.04 -7.98 6.61
N VAL A 88 1.14 -8.89 6.24
CA VAL A 88 0.84 -10.11 7.01
C VAL A 88 2.08 -11.01 7.11
N GLY A 89 2.83 -11.18 6.02
CA GLY A 89 4.07 -11.96 6.01
C GLY A 89 5.13 -11.35 6.92
N SER A 90 5.29 -10.02 6.93
CA SER A 90 6.25 -9.33 7.80
C SER A 90 5.86 -9.42 9.28
N VAL A 91 4.56 -9.27 9.60
CA VAL A 91 4.04 -9.42 10.95
C VAL A 91 4.20 -10.87 11.45
N ALA A 92 3.84 -11.85 10.63
CA ALA A 92 3.99 -13.27 10.97
C ALA A 92 5.46 -13.66 11.18
N ALA A 93 6.37 -13.20 10.33
CA ALA A 93 7.80 -13.41 10.50
C ALA A 93 8.34 -12.77 11.79
N GLY A 94 7.86 -11.57 12.13
CA GLY A 94 8.20 -10.90 13.38
C GLY A 94 7.72 -11.65 14.62
N ILE A 95 6.48 -12.19 14.59
CA ILE A 95 5.93 -13.00 15.68
C ILE A 95 6.71 -14.30 15.84
N LEU A 96 6.97 -15.03 14.75
CA LEU A 96 7.72 -16.29 14.78
C LEU A 96 9.16 -16.09 15.30
N ALA A 97 9.81 -14.99 14.93
CA ALA A 97 11.14 -14.64 15.44
C ALA A 97 11.13 -14.22 16.93
N GLY A 98 9.98 -13.82 17.47
CA GLY A 98 9.80 -13.39 18.85
C GLY A 98 9.36 -14.49 19.83
N LEU A 99 8.97 -15.67 19.34
CA LEU A 99 8.61 -16.81 20.20
C LEU A 99 9.87 -17.44 20.80
N PRO A 100 9.98 -17.54 22.15
CA PRO A 100 11.02 -18.36 22.75
C PRO A 100 10.70 -19.84 22.49
N GLY A 101 11.70 -20.58 22.00
CA GLY A 101 11.65 -22.04 21.89
C GLY A 101 11.69 -22.73 23.24
#